data_AF-A0AAW6M8A6-F1
#
_entry.id   AF-A0AAW6M8A6-F1
#
_cell.length_a   1.000
_cell.length_b   1.000
_cell.length_c   1.000
_cell.angle_alpha   90.00
_cell.angle_beta   90.00
_cell.angle_gamma   90.00
#
_symmetry.space_group_name_H-M   'P 1'
#
loop_
_entity.id
_entity.type
_entity.pdbx_description
1 polymer ?
#
loop_
_entity_poly.entity_id
_entity_poly.type
_entity_poly.pdbx_seq_one_letter_code
_entity_poly.pdbx_strand_id
1 'polypeptide(L)'
;QALGCNANEVEGMVIGGHGDTTMIPLARLATYKGQQVSTLLSEEKLNEVVASTMLGGATLTKLLGTSAWYAPGAAGAYVVESIIHNQKKMIPCSLLLEC
;
A
#
# COMPACT_ATOMS: atom_id res chain seq x y z
N GLN A 1 6.36 9.35 -4.74
CA GLN A 1 6.84 10.67 -4.28
C GLN A 1 8.35 10.66 -4.05
N ALA A 2 8.87 9.79 -3.18
CA ALA A 2 10.32 9.74 -2.88
C ALA A 2 11.21 9.52 -4.12
N LEU A 3 10.75 8.72 -5.09
CA LEU A 3 11.44 8.47 -6.35
C LEU A 3 11.16 9.51 -7.46
N GLY A 4 10.24 10.46 -7.24
CA GLY A 4 9.83 11.42 -8.28
C GLY A 4 9.20 10.80 -9.54
N CYS A 5 8.85 9.51 -9.52
CA CYS A 5 8.31 8.78 -10.67
C CYS A 5 6.78 8.71 -10.66
N ASN A 6 6.21 8.18 -11.75
CA ASN A 6 4.79 7.89 -11.85
C ASN A 6 4.40 6.80 -10.82
N ALA A 7 3.32 7.02 -10.07
CA ALA A 7 2.84 6.08 -9.07
C ALA A 7 2.38 4.74 -9.67
N ASN A 8 1.90 4.74 -10.91
CA ASN A 8 1.44 3.52 -11.60
C ASN A 8 2.59 2.58 -12.02
N GLU A 9 3.85 3.02 -11.88
CA GLU A 9 5.04 2.25 -12.26
C GLU A 9 5.78 1.68 -11.05
N VAL A 10 5.24 1.93 -9.84
CA VAL A 10 5.79 1.45 -8.57
C VAL A 10 4.89 0.33 -8.06
N GLU A 11 5.49 -0.82 -7.77
CA GLU A 11 4.82 -1.95 -7.18
C GLU A 11 5.29 -2.13 -5.73
N GLY A 12 4.34 -2.28 -4.82
CA GLY A 12 4.58 -2.53 -3.41
C GLY A 12 3.53 -3.49 -2.86
N MET A 13 3.91 -4.25 -1.83
CA MET A 13 3.03 -5.23 -1.18
C MET A 13 3.10 -5.09 0.33
N VAL A 14 1.96 -5.26 0.97
CA VAL A 14 1.81 -5.33 2.43
C VAL A 14 1.06 -6.60 2.78
N ILE A 15 1.40 -7.19 3.93
CA ILE A 15 0.66 -8.30 4.54
C ILE A 15 0.33 -7.96 6.00
N GLY A 16 -0.33 -8.86 6.71
CA GLY A 16 -0.70 -8.66 8.12
C GLY A 16 -2.05 -7.97 8.29
N GLY A 17 -2.18 -7.15 9.33
CA GLY A 17 -3.42 -6.49 9.71
C GLY A 17 -3.61 -5.09 9.13
N HIS A 18 -4.84 -4.60 9.25
CA HIS A 18 -5.18 -3.21 8.95
C HIS A 18 -4.93 -2.35 10.21
N GLY A 19 -3.74 -1.77 10.31
CA GLY A 19 -3.41 -0.84 11.39
C GLY A 19 -1.91 -0.54 11.51
N ASP A 20 -1.62 0.55 12.21
CA ASP A 20 -0.28 1.13 12.35
C ASP A 20 0.73 0.17 13.01
N THR A 21 0.28 -0.83 13.76
CA THR A 21 1.15 -1.81 14.44
C THR A 21 1.05 -3.23 13.88
N THR A 22 0.06 -3.50 13.03
CA THR A 22 -0.23 -4.85 12.52
C THR A 22 0.05 -5.02 11.04
N MET A 23 0.21 -3.92 10.29
CA MET A 23 0.68 -3.93 8.90
C MET A 23 2.15 -4.35 8.84
N ILE A 24 2.48 -5.24 7.90
CA ILE A 24 3.84 -5.70 7.63
C ILE A 24 4.22 -5.31 6.19
N PRO A 25 4.98 -4.22 6.00
CA PRO A 25 5.42 -3.78 4.69
C PRO A 25 6.53 -4.66 4.12
N LEU A 26 6.35 -5.17 2.91
CA LEU A 26 7.35 -5.99 2.22
C LEU A 26 8.30 -5.10 1.40
N ALA A 27 8.95 -4.11 2.04
CA ALA A 27 9.78 -3.11 1.37
C ALA A 27 10.91 -3.73 0.51
N ARG A 28 11.43 -4.89 0.91
CA ARG A 28 12.42 -5.67 0.13
C ARG A 28 11.91 -6.13 -1.23
N LEU A 29 10.60 -6.31 -1.38
CA LEU A 29 9.96 -6.75 -2.63
C LEU A 29 9.41 -5.57 -3.45
N ALA A 30 9.51 -4.34 -2.95
CA ALA A 30 9.04 -3.17 -3.68
C ALA A 30 9.92 -2.92 -4.90
N THR A 31 9.29 -2.69 -6.06
CA THR A 31 9.99 -2.44 -7.32
C THR A 31 9.49 -1.19 -8.03
N TYR A 32 10.36 -0.59 -8.83
CA TYR A 32 10.03 0.41 -9.83
C TYR A 32 10.47 -0.12 -11.18
N LYS A 33 9.52 -0.38 -12.09
CA LYS A 33 9.79 -1.02 -13.39
C LYS A 33 10.67 -2.28 -13.29
N GLY A 34 10.45 -3.10 -12.26
CA GLY A 34 11.21 -4.33 -12.01
C GLY A 34 12.57 -4.14 -11.30
N GLN A 35 13.03 -2.90 -11.11
CA GLN A 35 14.22 -2.61 -10.30
C GLN A 35 13.84 -2.48 -8.81
N GLN A 36 14.59 -3.10 -7.91
CA GLN A 36 14.33 -2.99 -6.47
C GLN A 36 14.49 -1.55 -5.99
N VAL A 37 13.49 -1.04 -5.25
CA VAL A 37 13.48 0.34 -4.75
C VAL A 37 14.63 0.60 -3.76
N SER A 38 15.09 -0.42 -3.05
CA SER A 38 16.27 -0.37 -2.16
C SER A 38 17.57 0.00 -2.87
N THR A 39 17.64 -0.15 -4.21
CA THR A 39 18.80 0.28 -5.01
C THR A 39 18.72 1.74 -5.45
N LEU A 40 17.56 2.37 -5.29
CA LEU A 40 17.27 3.73 -5.78
C LEU A 40 17.14 4.75 -4.65
N LEU A 41 16.77 4.30 -3.44
CA LEU A 41 16.61 5.14 -2.26
C LEU A 41 17.61 4.74 -1.18
N SER A 42 18.01 5.70 -0.35
CA SER A 42 18.72 5.39 0.88
C SER A 42 17.84 4.60 1.84
N GLU A 43 18.47 3.82 2.72
CA GLU A 43 17.77 3.05 3.76
C GLU A 43 16.91 3.95 4.65
N GLU A 44 17.44 5.11 5.06
CA GLU A 44 16.70 6.11 5.83
C GLU A 44 15.42 6.56 5.11
N LYS A 45 15.51 6.85 3.80
CA LYS A 45 14.35 7.33 3.04
C LYS A 45 13.33 6.21 2.82
N LEU A 46 13.79 4.98 2.61
CA LEU A 46 12.92 3.82 2.52
C LEU A 46 12.16 3.59 3.83
N ASN A 47 12.86 3.68 4.97
CA ASN A 47 12.26 3.54 6.30
C ASN A 47 11.24 4.66 6.59
N GLU A 48 11.51 5.89 6.17
CA GLU A 48 10.54 7.00 6.28
C GLU A 48 9.25 6.71 5.47
N VAL A 49 9.37 6.18 4.25
CA VAL A 49 8.22 5.82 3.41
C VAL A 49 7.42 4.68 4.04
N VAL A 50 8.10 3.68 4.59
CA VAL A 50 7.47 2.55 5.31
C VAL A 50 6.67 3.07 6.51
N ALA A 51 7.29 3.90 7.36
CA ALA A 51 6.63 4.47 8.53
C ALA A 51 5.43 5.36 8.14
N SER A 52 5.59 6.19 7.10
CA SER A 52 4.53 7.06 6.60
C SER A 52 3.34 6.27 6.04
N THR A 53 3.59 5.09 5.44
CA THR A 53 2.53 4.21 4.93
C THR A 53 1.71 3.63 6.07
N MET A 54 2.38 3.17 7.14
CA MET A 54 1.72 2.59 8.31
C MET A 54 0.88 3.63 9.05
N LEU A 55 1.35 4.88 9.14
CA LEU A 55 0.66 5.99 9.83
C LEU A 55 -0.27 6.81 8.92
N GLY A 56 -0.48 6.38 7.66
CA GLY A 56 -1.17 7.19 6.66
C GLY A 56 -2.61 7.52 7.04
N GLY A 57 -3.37 6.54 7.53
CA GLY A 57 -4.77 6.72 7.93
C GLY A 57 -4.92 7.64 9.14
N ALA A 58 -4.07 7.46 10.15
CA ALA A 58 -4.04 8.30 11.34
C ALA A 58 -3.67 9.75 11.01
N THR A 59 -2.70 9.94 10.12
CA THR A 59 -2.26 11.26 9.65
C THR A 59 -3.41 12.00 8.96
N LEU A 60 -4.11 11.34 8.05
CA LEU A 60 -5.24 11.91 7.31
C LEU A 60 -6.41 12.28 8.23
N THR A 61 -6.71 11.40 9.20
CA THR A 61 -7.75 11.65 10.20
C THR A 61 -7.44 12.87 11.05
N LYS A 62 -6.17 13.02 11.47
CA LYS A 62 -5.73 14.20 12.24
C LYS A 62 -5.86 15.51 11.46
N LEU A 63 -5.62 15.47 10.15
CA LEU A 63 -5.67 16.67 9.29
C LEU A 63 -7.10 17.07 8.91
N LEU A 64 -7.97 16.10 8.61
CA LEU A 64 -9.34 16.36 8.14
C LEU A 64 -10.38 16.39 9.26
N GLY A 65 -10.05 15.85 10.44
CA GLY A 65 -11.00 15.67 11.55
C GLY A 65 -11.93 14.47 11.37
N THR A 66 -11.77 13.69 10.30
CA THR A 66 -12.53 12.47 10.02
C THR A 66 -11.71 11.48 9.19
N SER A 67 -12.11 10.20 9.18
CA SER A 67 -11.42 9.12 8.48
C SER A 67 -11.37 9.31 6.97
N ALA A 68 -10.34 8.80 6.30
CA ALA A 68 -10.21 8.86 4.84
C ALA A 68 -11.34 8.11 4.11
N TRP A 69 -11.84 8.66 3.00
CA TRP A 69 -12.92 8.04 2.21
C TRP A 69 -12.56 7.81 0.74
N TYR A 70 -11.75 8.68 0.12
CA TYR A 70 -11.41 8.55 -1.30
C TYR A 70 -10.57 7.31 -1.61
N ALA A 71 -9.46 7.11 -0.90
CA ALA A 71 -8.58 5.95 -1.14
C ALA A 71 -9.26 4.61 -0.81
N PRO A 72 -9.98 4.45 0.32
CA PRO A 72 -10.76 3.24 0.58
C PRO A 72 -11.87 3.00 -0.45
N GLY A 73 -12.57 4.06 -0.89
CA GLY A 73 -13.58 3.97 -1.94
C GLY A 73 -13.02 3.49 -3.27
N ALA A 74 -11.87 4.02 -3.70
CA ALA A 74 -11.18 3.59 -4.91
C ALA A 74 -10.68 2.13 -4.80
N ALA A 75 -10.15 1.72 -3.63
CA ALA A 75 -9.74 0.34 -3.40
C ALA A 75 -10.92 -0.63 -3.46
N GLY A 76 -12.06 -0.28 -2.86
CA GLY A 76 -13.29 -1.05 -2.96
C GLY A 76 -13.80 -1.18 -4.39
N ALA A 77 -13.82 -0.08 -5.14
CA ALA A 77 -14.20 -0.08 -6.55
C ALA A 77 -13.29 -0.97 -7.41
N TYR A 78 -11.98 -0.95 -7.16
CA TYR A 78 -11.00 -1.80 -7.85
C TYR A 78 -11.24 -3.29 -7.61
N VAL A 79 -11.57 -3.69 -6.37
CA VAL A 79 -11.96 -5.07 -6.05
C VAL A 79 -13.25 -5.44 -6.78
N VAL A 80 -14.29 -4.62 -6.71
CA VAL A 80 -15.57 -4.86 -7.41
C VAL A 80 -15.35 -5.01 -8.91
N GLU A 81 -14.59 -4.11 -9.54
CA GLU A 81 -14.26 -4.18 -10.96
C GLU A 81 -13.56 -5.51 -11.32
N SER A 82 -12.63 -5.96 -10.48
CA SER A 82 -11.90 -7.21 -10.71
C SER A 82 -12.81 -8.44 -10.69
N ILE A 83 -13.88 -8.40 -9.87
CA ILE A 83 -14.88 -9.47 -9.74
C ILE A 83 -15.82 -9.46 -10.95
N ILE A 84 -16.46 -8.32 -11.26
CA ILE A 84 -17.47 -8.23 -12.33
C ILE A 84 -16.89 -8.58 -13.70
N HIS A 85 -15.61 -8.29 -13.92
CA HIS A 85 -14.91 -8.57 -15.18
C HIS A 85 -14.07 -9.86 -15.14
N ASN A 86 -14.15 -10.65 -14.05
CA ASN A 86 -13.40 -11.91 -13.90
C ASN A 86 -11.89 -11.77 -14.22
N GLN A 87 -11.26 -10.68 -13.77
CA GLN A 87 -9.90 -10.31 -14.19
C GLN A 87 -8.81 -11.19 -13.57
N LYS A 88 -9.14 -11.99 -12.55
CA LYS A 88 -8.20 -12.84 -11.80
C LYS A 88 -6.98 -12.07 -11.27
N LYS A 89 -7.19 -10.81 -10.86
CA LYS A 89 -6.14 -9.96 -10.28
C LYS A 89 -5.69 -10.49 -8.91
N MET A 90 -4.39 -10.40 -8.65
CA MET A 90 -3.82 -10.60 -7.32
C MET A 90 -3.95 -9.32 -6.51
N ILE A 91 -4.73 -9.36 -5.43
CA ILE A 91 -5.02 -8.19 -4.59
C ILE A 91 -4.80 -8.58 -3.12
N PRO A 92 -3.97 -7.85 -2.35
CA PRO A 92 -3.88 -8.07 -0.92
C PRO A 92 -5.21 -7.70 -0.25
N CYS A 93 -5.78 -8.65 0.50
CA CYS A 93 -7.04 -8.49 1.21
C CYS A 93 -6.98 -9.20 2.57
N SER A 94 -7.74 -8.69 3.54
CA SER A 94 -7.98 -9.40 4.80
C SER A 94 -8.92 -10.57 4.55
N LEU A 95 -8.49 -11.77 4.94
CA LEU A 95 -9.20 -13.02 4.71
C LEU A 95 -9.15 -13.87 5.99
N LEU A 96 -10.18 -14.69 6.19
CA LEU A 96 -10.17 -15.72 7.23
C LEU A 96 -9.20 -16.83 6.80
N LEU A 97 -8.25 -17.18 7.66
CA LEU A 97 -7.36 -18.31 7.46
C LEU A 97 -7.97 -19.55 8.12
N GLU A 98 -8.08 -20.63 7.37
CA GLU A 98 -8.40 -21.96 7.91
C GLU A 98 -7.08 -22.68 8.22
N CYS A 99 -6.93 -23.17 9.44
CA CYS A 99 -5.76 -23.92 9.93
C CYS A 99 -6.05 -25.42 9.98
#